data_AF-A0A1W7R6R3-F1
#
_entry.id   AF-A0A1W7R6R3-F1
#
_cell.length_a   1.000
_cell.length_b   1.000
_cell.length_c   1.000
_cell.angle_alpha   90.00
_cell.angle_beta   90.00
_cell.angle_gamma   90.00
#
_symmetry.space_group_name_H-M   'P 1'
#
loop_
_entity.id
_entity.type
_entity.pdbx_description
1 polymer ?
#
loop_
_entity_poly.entity_id
_entity_poly.type
_entity_poly.pdbx_seq_one_letter_code
_entity_poly.pdbx_strand_id
1 'polypeptide(L)'
;MCGGFHCSKNALIALNVLYVMVGFLLIGVGVYGRASSIVTNLPIIGGILACGVILILISILGLVGAVKHHQVMLFFYMIILFMLFLIQFSIACSCLAVNQSQQREFAEQGWSLAPIDIKQQVQDEFICCGFNSTVTDDHPSCENVNAICCPKGSPESCACSPCMPKLESTIDYAFRLSG
;
A
#
# COMPACT_ATOMS: atom_id res chain seq x y z
N MET A 1 -3.42 34.84 -17.10
CA MET A 1 -4.02 34.13 -18.25
C MET A 1 -2.91 33.54 -19.11
N CYS A 2 -2.40 32.34 -18.79
CA CYS A 2 -1.44 31.60 -19.62
C CYS A 2 -2.18 30.59 -20.51
N GLY A 3 -3.14 31.08 -21.32
CA GLY A 3 -4.07 30.27 -22.12
C GLY A 3 -3.60 29.99 -23.56
N GLY A 4 -2.30 29.86 -23.80
CA GLY A 4 -1.78 29.50 -25.12
C GLY A 4 -1.70 27.99 -25.29
N PHE A 5 -2.17 27.46 -26.42
CA PHE A 5 -2.10 26.02 -26.78
C PHE A 5 -0.69 25.41 -26.62
N HIS A 6 0.36 26.23 -26.84
CA HIS A 6 1.75 25.84 -26.61
C HIS A 6 2.12 25.61 -25.13
N CYS A 7 1.54 26.37 -24.21
CA CYS A 7 1.78 26.21 -22.77
C CYS A 7 1.17 24.91 -22.27
N SER A 8 -0.10 24.65 -22.61
CA SER A 8 -0.79 23.40 -22.25
C SER A 8 -0.12 22.18 -22.86
N LYS A 9 0.36 22.29 -24.11
CA LYS A 9 1.13 21.21 -24.77
C LYS A 9 2.42 20.91 -24.02
N ASN A 10 3.22 21.93 -23.72
CA ASN A 10 4.51 21.73 -23.04
C ASN A 10 4.33 21.22 -21.62
N ALA A 11 3.28 21.67 -20.91
CA ALA A 11 2.93 21.16 -19.59
C ALA A 11 2.54 19.68 -19.65
N LEU A 12 1.70 19.27 -20.62
CA LEU A 12 1.30 17.88 -20.79
C LEU A 12 2.50 16.97 -21.12
N ILE A 13 3.41 17.45 -21.97
CA ILE A 13 4.66 16.74 -22.28
C ILE A 13 5.51 16.58 -21.02
N ALA A 14 5.75 17.66 -20.28
CA ALA A 14 6.54 17.64 -19.05
C ALA A 14 5.92 16.70 -17.99
N LEU A 15 4.60 16.74 -17.83
CA LEU A 15 3.86 15.87 -16.90
C LEU A 15 4.02 14.39 -17.25
N ASN A 16 3.85 14.01 -18.53
CA ASN A 16 4.02 12.61 -18.93
C ASN A 16 5.48 12.14 -18.84
N VAL A 17 6.47 13.01 -19.07
CA VAL A 17 7.89 12.70 -18.82
C VAL A 17 8.13 12.44 -17.34
N LEU A 18 7.57 13.27 -16.45
CA LEU A 18 7.64 13.06 -15.01
C LEU A 18 7.00 11.72 -14.60
N TYR A 19 5.84 11.37 -15.17
CA TYR A 19 5.18 10.10 -14.87
C TYR A 19 5.96 8.87 -15.35
N VAL A 20 6.69 8.97 -16.46
CA VAL A 20 7.64 7.91 -16.86
C VAL A 20 8.72 7.72 -15.80
N MET A 21 9.30 8.82 -15.28
CA MET A 21 10.30 8.75 -14.21
C MET A 21 9.74 8.13 -12.93
N VAL A 22 8.54 8.52 -12.53
CA VAL A 22 7.83 7.92 -11.38
C VAL A 22 7.56 6.43 -11.61
N GLY A 23 7.15 6.03 -12.81
CA GLY A 23 6.93 4.62 -13.15
C GLY A 23 8.19 3.77 -13.01
N PHE A 24 9.34 4.25 -13.48
CA PHE A 24 10.63 3.58 -13.26
C PHE A 24 11.01 3.50 -11.79
N LEU A 25 10.73 4.55 -11.01
CA LEU A 25 10.96 4.56 -9.56
C LEU A 25 10.09 3.49 -8.87
N LEU A 26 8.80 3.41 -9.19
CA LEU A 26 7.89 2.39 -8.64
C LEU A 26 8.37 0.97 -8.94
N ILE A 27 8.81 0.71 -10.17
CA ILE A 27 9.38 -0.59 -10.55
C ILE A 27 10.67 -0.86 -9.77
N GLY A 28 11.57 0.13 -9.67
CA GLY A 28 12.82 0.00 -8.94
C GLY A 28 12.61 -0.35 -7.46
N VAL A 29 11.72 0.37 -6.78
CA VAL A 29 11.37 0.10 -5.38
C VAL A 29 10.70 -1.27 -5.23
N GLY A 30 9.79 -1.64 -6.14
CA GLY A 30 9.14 -2.96 -6.11
C GLY A 30 10.11 -4.12 -6.30
N VAL A 31 11.05 -4.01 -7.24
CA VAL A 31 12.09 -5.02 -7.48
C VAL A 31 13.05 -5.11 -6.28
N TYR A 32 13.48 -3.97 -5.74
CA TYR A 32 14.33 -3.93 -4.55
C TYR A 32 13.66 -4.57 -3.33
N GLY A 33 12.38 -4.26 -3.10
CA GLY A 33 11.58 -4.86 -2.03
C GLY A 33 11.45 -6.38 -2.15
N ARG A 34 11.29 -6.89 -3.38
CA ARG A 34 11.30 -8.34 -3.65
C ARG A 34 12.66 -8.97 -3.38
N ALA A 35 13.74 -8.34 -3.84
CA ALA A 35 15.10 -8.89 -3.77
C ALA A 35 15.66 -8.91 -2.34
N SER A 36 15.28 -7.94 -1.50
CA SER A 36 15.77 -7.82 -0.13
C SER A 36 15.16 -8.85 0.84
N SER A 37 14.27 -9.73 0.36
CA SER A 37 13.54 -10.72 1.16
C SER A 37 12.71 -10.19 2.35
N ILE A 38 12.55 -8.88 2.47
CA ILE A 38 11.79 -8.23 3.56
C ILE A 38 10.29 -8.55 3.45
N VAL A 39 9.78 -8.80 2.23
CA VAL A 39 8.36 -9.04 1.96
C VAL A 39 8.21 -9.93 0.70
N THR A 40 8.66 -11.19 0.72
CA THR A 40 8.86 -11.95 -0.53
C THR A 40 7.59 -12.35 -1.29
N ASN A 41 6.40 -12.33 -0.68
CA ASN A 41 5.17 -12.87 -1.28
C ASN A 41 3.90 -12.06 -0.95
N LEU A 42 3.99 -10.75 -0.71
CA LEU A 42 2.76 -9.98 -0.52
C LEU A 42 2.20 -9.52 -1.88
N PRO A 43 0.87 -9.70 -2.12
CA PRO A 43 0.16 -9.14 -3.27
C PRO A 43 0.45 -7.65 -3.52
N ILE A 44 0.84 -6.93 -2.47
CA ILE A 44 1.22 -5.51 -2.48
C ILE A 44 2.38 -5.23 -3.45
N ILE A 45 3.43 -6.07 -3.47
CA ILE A 45 4.57 -5.86 -4.40
C ILE A 45 4.11 -6.01 -5.84
N GLY A 46 3.27 -7.01 -6.12
CA GLY A 46 2.69 -7.22 -7.45
C GLY A 46 1.89 -5.99 -7.90
N GLY A 47 1.10 -5.40 -6.99
CA GLY A 47 0.37 -4.16 -7.22
C GLY A 47 1.28 -2.99 -7.60
N ILE A 48 2.33 -2.72 -6.82
CA ILE A 48 3.28 -1.61 -7.08
C ILE A 48 3.95 -1.78 -8.45
N LEU A 49 4.41 -2.99 -8.78
CA LEU A 49 5.03 -3.29 -10.06
C LEU A 49 4.05 -3.08 -11.23
N ALA A 50 2.83 -3.59 -11.11
CA ALA A 50 1.79 -3.43 -12.12
C ALA A 50 1.42 -1.95 -12.33
N CYS A 51 1.25 -1.19 -11.24
CA CYS A 51 1.02 0.25 -11.27
C CYS A 51 2.15 0.98 -12.00
N GLY A 52 3.41 0.65 -11.73
CA GLY A 52 4.57 1.24 -12.41
C GLY A 52 4.57 0.98 -13.92
N VAL A 53 4.33 -0.26 -14.34
CA VAL A 53 4.26 -0.62 -15.77
C VAL A 53 3.11 0.08 -16.49
N ILE A 54 1.90 0.05 -15.91
CA ILE A 54 0.71 0.70 -16.47
C ILE A 54 0.93 2.22 -16.58
N LEU A 55 1.53 2.84 -15.56
CA LEU A 55 1.83 4.27 -15.57
C LEU A 55 2.78 4.64 -16.72
N ILE A 56 3.84 3.84 -16.96
CA ILE A 56 4.76 4.06 -18.09
C ILE A 56 4.01 3.97 -19.42
N LEU A 57 3.18 2.94 -19.62
CA LEU A 57 2.43 2.75 -20.86
C LEU A 57 1.49 3.92 -21.16
N ILE A 58 0.71 4.35 -20.15
CA ILE A 58 -0.21 5.48 -20.28
C ILE A 58 0.57 6.78 -20.55
N SER A 59 1.72 6.96 -19.89
CA SER A 59 2.54 8.15 -20.06
C SER A 59 3.18 8.23 -21.44
N ILE A 60 3.61 7.10 -22.01
CA ILE A 60 4.11 7.03 -23.39
C ILE A 60 2.98 7.36 -24.37
N LEU A 61 1.77 6.81 -24.17
CA LEU A 61 0.61 7.13 -25.01
C LEU A 61 0.28 8.63 -24.97
N GLY A 62 0.28 9.23 -23.77
CA GLY A 62 0.05 10.67 -23.58
C GLY A 62 1.14 11.52 -24.24
N LEU A 63 2.40 11.13 -24.09
CA LEU A 63 3.55 11.82 -24.70
C LEU A 63 3.49 11.78 -26.23
N VAL A 64 3.28 10.60 -26.82
CA VAL A 64 3.17 10.43 -28.28
C VAL A 64 1.96 11.20 -28.81
N GLY A 65 0.80 11.10 -28.14
CA GLY A 65 -0.39 11.87 -28.48
C GLY A 65 -0.14 13.37 -28.52
N ALA A 66 0.56 13.91 -27.51
CA ALA A 66 0.86 15.34 -27.39
C ALA A 66 1.91 15.82 -28.41
N VAL A 67 2.94 15.01 -28.70
CA VAL A 67 4.01 15.36 -29.63
C VAL A 67 3.54 15.26 -31.09
N LYS A 68 2.86 14.16 -31.45
CA LYS A 68 2.41 13.88 -32.82
C LYS A 68 1.08 14.53 -33.18
N HIS A 69 0.43 15.22 -32.24
CA HIS A 69 -0.92 15.81 -32.42
C HIS A 69 -1.97 14.81 -32.92
N HIS A 70 -1.81 13.54 -32.54
CA HIS A 70 -2.71 12.48 -32.99
C HIS A 70 -3.99 12.48 -32.13
N GLN A 71 -4.99 13.24 -32.57
CA GLN A 71 -6.25 13.49 -31.83
C GLN A 71 -6.91 12.19 -31.35
N VAL A 72 -6.91 11.13 -32.17
CA VAL A 72 -7.50 9.84 -31.80
C VAL A 72 -6.75 9.16 -30.65
N MET A 73 -5.42 9.28 -30.58
CA MET A 73 -4.64 8.72 -29.47
C MET A 73 -4.90 9.50 -28.18
N LEU A 74 -5.02 10.84 -28.30
CA LEU A 74 -5.36 11.70 -27.18
C LEU A 74 -6.78 11.42 -26.65
N PHE A 75 -7.71 11.05 -27.53
CA PHE A 75 -9.06 10.63 -27.15
C PHE A 75 -9.03 9.36 -26.29
N PHE A 76 -8.33 8.31 -26.73
CA PHE A 76 -8.15 7.11 -25.91
C PHE A 76 -7.44 7.38 -24.58
N TYR A 77 -6.42 8.25 -24.59
CA TYR A 77 -5.74 8.69 -23.38
C TYR A 77 -6.71 9.32 -22.37
N MET A 78 -7.60 10.22 -22.83
CA MET A 78 -8.61 10.84 -21.97
C MET A 78 -9.62 9.83 -21.42
N ILE A 79 -10.04 8.85 -22.23
CA ILE A 79 -10.92 7.77 -21.75
C ILE A 79 -10.23 6.95 -20.65
N ILE A 80 -8.98 6.57 -20.86
CA ILE A 80 -8.22 5.79 -19.86
C ILE A 80 -8.06 6.59 -18.56
N LEU A 81 -7.68 7.87 -18.64
CA LEU A 81 -7.57 8.73 -17.47
C LEU A 81 -8.90 8.88 -16.74
N PHE A 82 -10.01 9.00 -17.46
CA PHE A 82 -11.33 9.08 -16.87
C PHE A 82 -11.69 7.78 -16.12
N MET A 83 -11.38 6.61 -16.70
CA MET A 83 -11.58 5.33 -16.01
C MET A 83 -10.70 5.22 -14.75
N LEU A 84 -9.44 5.66 -14.82
CA LEU A 84 -8.57 5.70 -13.64
C LEU A 84 -9.11 6.63 -12.55
N PHE A 85 -9.67 7.78 -12.93
CA PHE A 85 -10.31 8.69 -11.99
C PHE A 85 -11.51 8.03 -11.29
N LEU A 86 -12.37 7.32 -12.03
CA LEU A 86 -13.50 6.60 -11.43
C LEU A 86 -13.03 5.50 -10.46
N ILE A 87 -11.97 4.77 -10.81
CA ILE A 87 -11.38 3.76 -9.92
C ILE A 87 -10.81 4.42 -8.66
N GLN A 88 -10.04 5.50 -8.79
CA GLN A 88 -9.47 6.23 -7.65
C GLN A 88 -10.56 6.79 -6.73
N PHE A 89 -11.59 7.41 -7.32
CA PHE A 89 -12.73 7.93 -6.59
C PHE A 89 -13.49 6.82 -5.85
N SER A 90 -13.67 5.66 -6.49
CA SER A 90 -14.29 4.48 -5.88
C SER A 90 -13.46 3.94 -4.71
N ILE A 91 -12.14 3.87 -4.86
CA ILE A 91 -11.24 3.42 -3.79
C ILE A 91 -11.30 4.39 -2.61
N ALA A 92 -11.18 5.70 -2.85
CA ALA A 92 -11.25 6.72 -1.80
C ALA A 92 -12.58 6.65 -1.02
N CYS A 93 -13.71 6.57 -1.73
CA CYS A 93 -15.02 6.38 -1.10
C CYS A 93 -15.08 5.08 -0.28
N SER A 94 -14.49 3.99 -0.80
CA SER A 94 -14.46 2.71 -0.10
C SER A 94 -13.64 2.79 1.18
N CYS A 95 -12.44 3.39 1.14
CA CYS A 95 -11.58 3.59 2.31
C CYS A 95 -12.27 4.41 3.40
N LEU A 96 -13.02 5.46 3.04
CA LEU A 96 -13.81 6.25 4.00
C LEU A 96 -15.01 5.52 4.58
N ALA A 97 -15.59 4.56 3.84
CA ALA A 97 -16.81 3.84 4.23
C ALA A 97 -16.54 2.57 5.06
N VAL A 98 -15.28 2.13 5.17
CA VAL A 98 -14.89 0.94 5.93
C VAL A 98 -15.21 1.12 7.42
N ASN A 99 -15.88 0.12 8.00
CA ASN A 99 -16.23 0.08 9.44
C ASN A 99 -15.33 -0.87 10.25
N GLN A 100 -15.45 -0.84 11.59
CA GLN A 100 -14.64 -1.67 12.50
C GLN A 100 -14.72 -3.18 12.22
N SER A 101 -15.90 -3.72 11.89
CA SER A 101 -16.02 -5.15 11.58
C SER A 101 -15.21 -5.56 10.36
N GLN A 102 -15.19 -4.71 9.32
CA GLN A 102 -14.37 -4.94 8.13
C GLN A 102 -12.88 -4.76 8.43
N GLN A 103 -12.50 -3.77 9.24
CA GLN A 103 -11.11 -3.58 9.69
C GLN A 103 -10.58 -4.81 10.42
N ARG A 104 -11.40 -5.38 11.31
CA ARG A 104 -11.06 -6.60 12.04
C ARG A 104 -10.90 -7.81 11.13
N GLU A 105 -11.76 -7.96 10.13
CA GLU A 105 -11.64 -9.02 9.13
C GLU A 105 -10.35 -8.88 8.31
N PHE A 106 -9.99 -7.66 7.90
CA PHE A 106 -8.72 -7.41 7.21
C PHE A 106 -7.50 -7.71 8.09
N ALA A 107 -7.56 -7.38 9.38
CA ALA A 107 -6.50 -7.73 10.33
C ALA A 107 -6.35 -9.26 10.46
N GLU A 108 -7.45 -10.01 10.48
CA GLU A 108 -7.46 -11.47 10.62
C GLU A 108 -6.97 -12.18 9.36
N GLN A 109 -7.44 -11.74 8.20
CA GLN A 109 -6.95 -12.23 6.92
C GLN A 109 -5.47 -11.87 6.73
N GLY A 110 -5.08 -10.64 7.07
CA GLY A 110 -3.70 -10.18 7.00
C GLY A 110 -2.78 -10.99 7.91
N TRP A 111 -3.19 -11.25 9.15
CA TRP A 111 -2.43 -12.08 10.09
C TRP A 111 -2.35 -13.54 9.65
N SER A 112 -3.46 -14.15 9.23
CA SER A 112 -3.48 -15.57 8.82
C SER A 112 -2.62 -15.84 7.58
N LEU A 113 -2.58 -14.91 6.63
CA LEU A 113 -1.77 -15.00 5.41
C LEU A 113 -0.30 -14.58 5.63
N ALA A 114 -0.01 -13.85 6.71
CA ALA A 114 1.34 -13.38 6.99
C ALA A 114 2.28 -14.55 7.33
N PRO A 115 3.47 -14.62 6.71
CA PRO A 115 4.48 -15.59 7.09
C PRO A 115 5.08 -15.25 8.47
N ILE A 116 5.71 -16.25 9.09
CA ILE A 116 6.12 -16.21 10.51
C ILE A 116 7.10 -15.07 10.82
N ASP A 117 7.95 -14.71 9.86
CA ASP A 117 8.90 -13.61 9.94
C ASP A 117 8.21 -12.24 9.99
N ILE A 118 7.15 -12.06 9.21
CA ILE A 118 6.33 -10.83 9.26
C ILE A 118 5.58 -10.74 10.58
N LYS A 119 5.02 -11.87 11.06
CA LYS A 119 4.39 -11.92 12.37
C LYS A 119 5.36 -11.55 13.49
N GLN A 120 6.60 -12.04 13.44
CA GLN A 120 7.64 -11.65 14.39
C GLN A 120 7.92 -10.14 14.34
N GLN A 121 8.08 -9.57 13.13
CA GLN A 121 8.29 -8.13 12.98
C GLN A 121 7.12 -7.31 13.52
N VAL A 122 5.88 -7.75 13.30
CA VAL A 122 4.70 -7.09 13.86
C VAL A 122 4.72 -7.15 15.39
N GLN A 123 5.05 -8.30 15.99
CA GLN A 123 5.17 -8.42 17.44
C GLN A 123 6.24 -7.46 18.00
N ASP A 124 7.40 -7.39 17.36
CA ASP A 124 8.53 -6.56 17.80
C ASP A 124 8.26 -5.05 17.63
N GLU A 125 7.63 -4.65 16.52
CA GLU A 125 7.32 -3.24 16.24
C GLU A 125 6.18 -2.73 17.13
N PHE A 126 5.11 -3.53 17.27
CA PHE A 126 3.94 -3.13 18.03
C PHE A 126 4.03 -3.50 19.50
N ILE A 127 5.06 -4.21 19.96
CA ILE A 127 5.20 -4.71 21.34
C ILE A 127 3.90 -5.39 21.78
N CYS A 128 3.59 -6.49 21.11
CA CYS A 128 2.38 -7.29 21.31
C CYS A 128 2.71 -8.78 21.05
N CYS A 129 1.83 -9.68 21.49
CA CYS A 129 2.03 -11.11 21.35
C CYS A 129 0.77 -11.81 20.83
N GLY A 130 0.90 -12.55 19.73
CA GLY A 130 -0.20 -13.28 19.11
C GLY A 130 -1.31 -12.39 18.54
N PHE A 131 -2.18 -12.98 17.73
CA PHE A 131 -3.29 -12.22 17.14
C PHE A 131 -4.36 -11.88 18.17
N ASN A 132 -4.83 -12.90 18.87
CA ASN A 132 -5.86 -12.84 19.90
C ASN A 132 -5.45 -13.77 21.04
N SER A 133 -5.92 -13.50 22.26
CA SER A 133 -5.51 -14.21 23.48
C SER A 133 -5.89 -15.70 23.55
N THR A 134 -6.60 -16.21 22.53
CA THR A 134 -7.18 -17.56 22.50
C THR A 134 -6.46 -18.53 21.57
N VAL A 135 -5.55 -18.06 20.70
CA VAL A 135 -4.87 -18.89 19.69
C VAL A 135 -3.37 -18.89 20.00
N THR A 136 -2.82 -20.05 20.37
CA THR A 136 -1.43 -20.15 20.87
C THR A 136 -0.41 -20.56 19.81
N ASP A 137 -0.85 -21.06 18.66
CA ASP A 137 0.04 -21.73 17.70
C ASP A 137 0.17 -20.96 16.36
N ASP A 138 -0.40 -19.75 16.25
CA ASP A 138 -0.41 -18.98 15.01
C ASP A 138 0.71 -17.92 14.93
N HIS A 139 1.60 -17.87 15.91
CA HIS A 139 2.58 -16.81 16.09
C HIS A 139 3.94 -17.32 16.62
N PRO A 140 5.04 -16.60 16.36
CA PRO A 140 6.37 -16.96 16.88
C PRO A 140 6.50 -16.63 18.38
N SER A 141 7.60 -17.07 18.99
CA SER A 141 7.85 -16.89 20.43
C SER A 141 7.67 -15.43 20.87
N CYS A 142 6.99 -15.25 22.00
CA CYS A 142 6.76 -13.94 22.61
C CYS A 142 7.75 -13.59 23.71
N GLU A 143 8.80 -14.39 23.95
CA GLU A 143 9.75 -14.16 25.03
C GLU A 143 10.39 -12.76 24.96
N ASN A 144 10.79 -12.33 23.77
CA ASN A 144 11.45 -11.04 23.56
C ASN A 144 10.52 -9.86 23.90
N VAL A 145 9.30 -9.88 23.37
CA VAL A 145 8.32 -8.81 23.59
C VAL A 145 7.79 -8.83 25.03
N ASN A 146 7.60 -10.01 25.62
CA ASN A 146 7.21 -10.16 27.02
C ASN A 146 8.25 -9.56 27.97
N ALA A 147 9.54 -9.72 27.68
CA ALA A 147 10.59 -9.08 28.47
C ALA A 147 10.52 -7.53 28.45
N ILE A 148 9.92 -6.95 27.41
CA ILE A 148 9.75 -5.50 27.26
C ILE A 148 8.47 -5.02 27.98
N CYS A 149 7.34 -5.69 27.77
CA CYS A 149 6.06 -5.28 28.37
C CYS A 149 5.89 -5.70 29.83
N CYS A 150 6.62 -6.72 30.29
CA CYS A 150 6.61 -7.24 31.66
C CYS A 150 7.98 -7.04 32.34
N PRO A 151 8.28 -5.83 32.82
CA PRO A 151 9.55 -5.55 33.50
C PRO A 151 9.69 -6.30 34.84
N LYS A 152 10.92 -6.36 35.37
CA LYS A 152 11.22 -7.04 36.65
C LYS A 152 10.33 -6.54 37.78
N GLY A 153 9.61 -7.46 38.44
CA GLY A 153 8.60 -7.16 39.46
C GLY A 153 7.15 -7.36 38.99
N SER A 154 6.95 -7.70 37.71
CA SER A 154 5.64 -8.11 37.18
C SER A 154 5.21 -9.48 37.73
N PRO A 155 3.90 -9.77 37.82
CA PRO A 155 3.40 -11.09 38.18
C PRO A 155 3.94 -12.18 37.23
N GLU A 156 4.13 -13.41 37.71
CA GLU A 156 4.53 -14.55 36.86
C GLU A 156 3.54 -14.82 35.71
N SER A 157 2.29 -14.35 35.85
CA SER A 157 1.24 -14.43 34.83
C SER A 157 1.22 -13.24 33.86
N CYS A 158 2.24 -12.37 33.86
CA CYS A 158 2.29 -11.21 32.98
C CYS A 158 2.57 -11.65 31.53
N ALA A 159 1.75 -11.18 30.60
CA ALA A 159 1.93 -11.36 29.16
C ALA A 159 1.57 -10.06 28.43
N CYS A 160 2.21 -9.81 27.29
CA CYS A 160 1.85 -8.67 26.46
C CYS A 160 0.41 -8.78 25.96
N SER A 161 -0.20 -7.63 25.67
CA SER A 161 -1.50 -7.56 25.01
C SER A 161 -1.45 -8.21 23.61
N PRO A 162 -2.57 -8.77 23.13
CA PRO A 162 -2.67 -9.25 21.74
C PRO A 162 -2.42 -8.13 20.72
N CYS A 163 -1.97 -8.52 19.52
CA CYS A 163 -1.66 -7.59 18.43
C CYS A 163 -2.91 -7.03 17.74
N MET A 164 -4.05 -7.73 17.79
CA MET A 164 -5.29 -7.34 17.11
C MET A 164 -5.68 -5.87 17.31
N PRO A 165 -5.81 -5.33 18.54
CA PRO A 165 -6.26 -3.94 18.72
C PRO A 165 -5.30 -2.91 18.10
N LYS A 166 -3.99 -3.20 18.11
CA LYS A 166 -2.97 -2.33 17.52
C LYS A 166 -3.05 -2.37 16.00
N LEU A 167 -3.22 -3.56 15.42
CA LEU A 167 -3.45 -3.75 13.99
C LEU A 167 -4.72 -3.03 13.52
N GLU A 168 -5.84 -3.22 14.22
CA GLU A 168 -7.12 -2.57 13.90
C GLU A 168 -6.99 -1.04 13.89
N SER A 169 -6.37 -0.46 14.92
CA SER A 169 -6.14 1.00 14.99
C SER A 169 -5.24 1.52 13.87
N THR A 170 -4.24 0.73 13.45
CA THR A 170 -3.31 1.10 12.37
C THR A 170 -4.03 1.03 11.02
N ILE A 171 -4.88 0.03 10.82
CA ILE A 171 -5.71 -0.13 9.62
C ILE A 171 -6.72 1.03 9.50
N ASP A 172 -7.40 1.40 10.59
CA ASP A 172 -8.31 2.56 10.62
C ASP A 172 -7.59 3.84 10.22
N TYR A 173 -6.43 4.10 10.82
CA TYR A 173 -5.62 5.27 10.50
C TYR A 173 -5.20 5.29 9.03
N ALA A 174 -4.75 4.15 8.49
CA ALA A 174 -4.35 4.04 7.10
C ALA A 174 -5.51 4.31 6.13
N PHE A 175 -6.71 3.78 6.41
CA PHE A 175 -7.90 4.03 5.59
C PHE A 175 -8.34 5.50 5.62
N ARG A 176 -8.29 6.15 6.79
CA ARG A 176 -8.60 7.58 6.92
C ARG A 176 -7.59 8.49 6.24
N LEU A 177 -6.34 8.06 6.12
CA LEU A 177 -5.29 8.82 5.44
C LEU A 177 -5.36 8.66 3.91
N SER A 178 -5.85 7.51 3.44
CA SER A 178 -5.87 7.16 2.01
C SER A 178 -7.18 7.47 1.28
N GLY A 179 -8.28 7.62 2.03
CA GLY A 179 -9.58 8.09 1.52
C GLY A 179 -9.72 9.61 1.59
#